data_AF-A0A5U9KZE5-F1
#
_entry.id   AF-A0A5U9KZE5-F1
#
_cell.length_a   1.000
_cell.length_b   1.000
_cell.length_c   1.000
_cell.angle_alpha   90.00
_cell.angle_beta   90.00
_cell.angle_gamma   90.00
#
_symmetry.space_group_name_H-M   'P 1'
#
loop_
_entity.id
_entity.type
_entity.pdbx_description
1 polymer ?
#
loop_
_entity_poly.entity_id
_entity_poly.type
_entity_poly.pdbx_seq_one_letter_code
_entity_poly.pdbx_strand_id
1 'polypeptide(L)'
;MTTAFNPTSASDAELIPASDDTLITATPVEDEDRPDFWPRHFRGIPQWILLEPRIFAWTDRLCTDYSGGIWQFYTLSNGGAFMAPEANDGDDVWSLYNGMNGN
;
A
#
# COMPACT_ATOMS: atom_id res chain seq x y z
N MET A 1 -29.91 18.30 51.41
CA MET A 1 -29.21 17.02 51.64
C MET A 1 -29.90 15.97 50.79
N THR A 2 -29.27 15.51 49.70
CA THR A 2 -29.40 14.17 49.12
C THR A 2 -28.18 13.98 48.20
N THR A 3 -27.60 12.79 48.32
CA THR A 3 -26.22 12.39 48.03
C THR A 3 -25.97 12.08 46.55
N ALA A 4 -24.71 12.25 46.14
CA ALA A 4 -24.17 11.92 44.82
C ALA A 4 -24.21 10.41 44.49
N PHE A 5 -24.40 10.10 43.20
CA PHE A 5 -23.86 8.89 42.57
C PHE A 5 -22.88 9.35 41.50
N ASN A 6 -21.60 9.02 41.69
CA ASN A 6 -20.53 9.28 40.73
C ASN A 6 -20.02 7.91 40.23
N PRO A 7 -20.28 7.51 38.98
CA PRO A 7 -19.62 6.35 38.41
C PRO A 7 -18.27 6.75 37.82
N THR A 8 -17.19 6.42 38.53
CA THR A 8 -15.85 6.37 37.93
C THR A 8 -15.75 5.13 37.05
N SER A 9 -15.01 5.27 35.94
CA SER A 9 -14.24 4.21 35.25
C SER A 9 -14.83 3.65 33.96
N ALA A 10 -14.55 4.35 32.86
CA ALA A 10 -13.89 3.75 31.71
C ALA A 10 -12.97 4.83 31.16
N SER A 11 -11.72 4.84 31.61
CA SER A 11 -10.67 5.70 31.09
C SER A 11 -10.60 5.46 29.58
N ASP A 12 -10.94 6.48 28.80
CA ASP A 12 -10.56 6.60 27.40
C ASP A 12 -9.08 6.23 27.30
N ALA A 13 -8.80 5.14 26.58
CA ALA A 13 -7.47 4.91 26.09
C ALA A 13 -7.17 6.05 25.12
N GLU A 14 -6.57 7.13 25.65
CA GLU A 14 -6.04 8.22 24.87
C GLU A 14 -5.13 7.61 23.81
N LEU A 15 -5.63 7.56 22.57
CA LEU A 15 -4.88 7.16 21.41
C LEU A 15 -3.73 8.15 21.32
N ILE A 16 -2.56 7.76 21.82
CA ILE A 16 -1.33 8.55 21.69
C ILE A 16 -1.21 8.85 20.20
N PRO A 17 -1.28 10.12 19.75
CA PRO A 17 -1.10 10.43 18.36
C PRO A 17 0.30 9.92 17.99
N ALA A 18 0.35 8.95 17.07
CA ALA A 18 1.60 8.45 16.55
C ALA A 18 2.43 9.69 16.16
N SER A 19 3.64 9.82 16.70
CA SER A 19 4.52 10.93 16.33
C SER A 19 4.63 10.98 14.81
N ASP A 20 4.50 12.16 14.20
CA ASP A 20 4.56 12.35 12.74
C ASP A 20 5.81 11.69 12.10
N ASP A 21 6.86 11.48 12.88
CA ASP A 21 8.06 10.71 12.51
C ASP A 21 7.80 9.25 12.10
N THR A 22 6.63 8.70 12.40
CA THR A 22 6.23 7.33 12.02
C THR A 22 5.30 7.27 10.81
N LEU A 23 4.84 8.42 10.31
CA LEU A 23 3.92 8.48 9.18
C LEU A 23 4.66 8.21 7.87
N ILE A 24 4.33 7.08 7.24
CA ILE A 24 4.85 6.73 5.91
C ILE A 24 3.90 7.33 4.87
N THR A 25 4.38 8.29 4.10
CA THR A 25 3.63 8.90 2.99
C THR A 25 4.10 8.34 1.66
N ALA A 26 3.15 8.17 0.73
CA ALA A 26 3.43 7.76 -0.64
C ALA A 26 3.34 8.96 -1.57
N THR A 27 4.34 9.14 -2.42
CA THR A 27 4.39 10.19 -3.44
C THR A 27 4.44 9.55 -4.82
N PRO A 28 3.56 9.94 -5.75
CA PRO A 28 3.59 9.41 -7.12
C PRO A 28 4.86 9.85 -7.84
N VAL A 29 5.38 8.98 -8.69
CA VAL A 29 6.55 9.25 -9.54
C VAL A 29 6.08 9.81 -10.87
N GLU A 30 6.69 10.91 -11.30
CA GLU A 30 6.40 11.53 -12.60
C GLU A 30 6.85 10.63 -13.76
N ASP A 31 6.19 10.76 -14.90
CA ASP A 31 6.44 9.91 -16.08
C ASP A 31 7.89 9.96 -16.57
N GLU A 32 8.54 11.12 -16.42
CA GLU A 32 9.93 11.35 -16.80
C GLU A 32 10.92 10.53 -15.96
N ASP A 33 10.57 10.24 -14.70
CA ASP A 33 11.42 9.50 -13.75
C ASP A 33 11.16 7.99 -13.75
N ARG A 34 10.08 7.53 -14.40
CA ARG A 34 9.71 6.09 -14.44
C ARG A 34 10.82 5.17 -14.97
N PRO A 35 11.59 5.51 -16.04
CA PRO A 35 12.65 4.62 -16.53
C PRO A 35 13.75 4.35 -15.50
N ASP A 36 14.01 5.34 -14.63
CA ASP A 36 15.07 5.26 -13.62
C ASP A 36 14.57 4.78 -12.25
N PHE A 37 13.28 4.50 -12.11
CA PHE A 37 12.67 4.10 -10.84
C PHE A 37 13.33 2.83 -10.25
N TRP A 38 13.28 1.71 -10.96
CA TRP A 38 13.86 0.45 -10.49
C TRP A 38 15.37 0.52 -10.25
N PRO A 39 16.21 1.05 -11.16
CA PRO A 39 17.64 1.16 -10.87
C PRO A 39 17.94 2.12 -9.72
N ARG A 40 17.16 3.19 -9.52
CA ARG A 40 17.37 4.10 -8.38
C ARG A 40 17.14 3.41 -7.03
N HIS A 41 16.11 2.58 -6.92
CA HIS A 41 15.72 1.93 -5.65
C HIS A 41 16.35 0.55 -5.43
N PHE A 42 16.54 -0.24 -6.49
CA PHE A 42 16.85 -1.67 -6.37
C PHE A 42 18.10 -2.13 -7.13
N ARG A 43 18.89 -1.23 -7.73
CA ARG A 43 20.12 -1.61 -8.50
C ARG A 43 21.08 -2.55 -7.77
N GLY A 44 21.13 -2.48 -6.44
CA GLY A 44 21.99 -3.33 -5.61
C GLY A 44 21.49 -4.77 -5.43
N ILE A 45 20.26 -5.06 -5.86
CA ILE A 45 19.64 -6.37 -5.73
C ILE A 45 19.85 -7.16 -7.03
N PRO A 46 20.38 -8.40 -6.96
CA PRO A 46 20.47 -9.26 -8.13
C PRO A 46 19.10 -9.42 -8.80
N GLN A 47 19.06 -9.37 -10.13
CA GLN A 47 17.84 -9.54 -10.92
C GLN A 47 16.75 -8.48 -10.71
N TRP A 48 17.08 -7.28 -10.22
CA TRP A 48 16.12 -6.18 -10.05
C TRP A 48 15.29 -5.88 -11.31
N ILE A 49 15.86 -6.09 -12.50
CA ILE A 49 15.17 -5.90 -13.80
C ILE A 49 13.96 -6.83 -13.99
N LEU A 50 13.87 -7.90 -13.20
CA LEU A 50 12.74 -8.83 -13.22
C LEU A 50 11.63 -8.46 -12.23
N LEU A 51 11.78 -7.40 -11.43
CA LEU A 51 10.77 -7.00 -10.45
C LEU A 51 9.43 -6.69 -11.12
N GLU A 52 9.43 -5.83 -12.13
CA GLU A 52 8.21 -5.43 -12.83
C GLU A 52 7.52 -6.61 -13.54
N PRO A 53 8.21 -7.44 -14.36
CA PRO A 53 7.60 -8.65 -14.92
C PRO A 53 7.05 -9.62 -13.87
N ARG A 54 7.71 -9.74 -12.70
CA ARG A 54 7.23 -10.60 -11.61
C ARG A 54 5.98 -10.02 -10.96
N ILE A 55 5.91 -8.71 -10.75
CA ILE A 55 4.73 -8.05 -10.18
C ILE A 55 3.52 -8.33 -11.07
N PHE A 56 3.65 -8.12 -12.39
CA PHE A 56 2.57 -8.43 -13.34
C PHE A 56 2.16 -9.90 -13.32
N ALA A 57 3.12 -10.83 -13.31
CA ALA A 57 2.82 -12.26 -13.25
C ALA A 57 2.14 -12.69 -11.94
N TRP A 58 2.50 -12.06 -10.82
CA TRP A 58 1.84 -12.30 -9.54
C TRP A 58 0.42 -11.75 -9.53
N THR A 59 0.19 -10.55 -10.07
CA THR A 59 -1.15 -9.97 -10.15
C THR A 59 -2.07 -10.80 -11.04
N ASP A 60 -1.58 -11.24 -12.21
CA ASP A 60 -2.29 -12.16 -13.11
C ASP A 60 -2.67 -13.47 -12.41
N ARG A 61 -1.75 -14.03 -11.61
CA ARG A 61 -2.03 -15.25 -10.85
C ARG A 61 -3.01 -15.04 -9.70
N LEU A 62 -2.95 -13.88 -9.04
CA LEU A 62 -3.74 -13.58 -7.86
C LEU A 62 -5.11 -13.00 -8.21
N CYS A 63 -5.34 -12.51 -9.42
CA CYS A 63 -6.62 -11.92 -9.78
C CYS A 63 -7.11 -12.51 -11.10
N THR A 64 -8.20 -13.29 -11.04
CA THR A 64 -8.79 -13.94 -12.23
C THR A 64 -9.39 -12.96 -13.23
N ASP A 65 -9.80 -11.79 -12.74
CA ASP A 65 -10.42 -10.74 -13.55
C ASP A 65 -9.40 -9.67 -13.98
N TYR A 66 -8.12 -9.88 -13.66
CA TYR A 66 -7.06 -8.98 -14.07
C TYR A 66 -6.80 -9.11 -15.57
N SER A 67 -6.98 -8.01 -16.29
CA SER A 67 -6.74 -7.94 -17.74
C SER A 67 -5.57 -7.02 -18.09
N GLY A 68 -4.75 -6.67 -17.11
CA GLY A 68 -3.76 -5.61 -17.22
C GLY A 68 -4.25 -4.29 -16.61
N GLY A 69 -3.65 -3.18 -17.04
CA GLY A 69 -4.02 -1.85 -16.60
C GLY A 69 -2.84 -0.90 -16.62
N ILE A 70 -3.12 0.39 -16.36
CA ILE A 70 -2.07 1.37 -16.12
C ILE A 70 -1.59 1.17 -14.69
N TRP A 71 -0.27 1.17 -14.50
CA TRP A 71 0.34 1.12 -13.18
C TRP A 71 1.01 2.44 -12.87
N GLN A 72 0.81 2.89 -11.63
CA GLN A 72 1.43 4.07 -11.07
C GLN A 72 2.57 3.65 -10.13
N PHE A 73 3.66 4.40 -10.17
CA PHE A 73 4.83 4.17 -9.34
C PHE A 73 4.82 5.15 -8.17
N TYR A 74 5.26 4.68 -7.01
CA TYR A 74 5.25 5.47 -5.79
C TYR A 74 6.55 5.29 -5.02
N THR A 75 7.06 6.41 -4.51
CA THR A 75 8.13 6.43 -3.50
C THR A 75 7.54 6.67 -2.13
N LEU A 76 8.11 6.05 -1.11
CA LEU A 76 7.70 6.20 0.27
C LEU A 76 8.69 7.09 1.03
N SER A 77 8.20 7.90 1.98
CA SER A 77 9.03 8.78 2.82
C SER A 77 10.14 8.06 3.60
N ASN A 78 9.98 6.76 3.84
CA ASN A 78 10.96 5.91 4.51
C ASN A 78 12.02 5.31 3.56
N GLY A 79 12.05 5.73 2.29
CA GLY A 79 12.97 5.22 1.26
C GLY A 79 12.46 3.97 0.54
N GLY A 80 11.28 3.46 0.89
CA GLY A 80 10.61 2.37 0.17
C GLY A 80 10.06 2.81 -1.18
N ALA A 81 9.67 1.84 -2.00
CA ALA A 81 9.13 2.06 -3.32
C ALA A 81 8.19 0.92 -3.72
N PHE A 82 7.10 1.22 -4.41
CA PHE A 82 6.16 0.22 -4.92
C PHE A 82 5.48 0.71 -6.20
N MET A 83 4.80 -0.21 -6.89
CA MET A 83 3.87 0.13 -7.97
C MET A 83 2.51 -0.46 -7.65
N ALA A 84 1.45 0.26 -8.02
CA ALA A 84 0.08 -0.18 -7.87
C ALA A 84 -0.71 0.12 -9.15
N PRO A 85 -1.73 -0.68 -9.47
CA PRO A 85 -2.64 -0.34 -10.56
C PRO A 85 -3.31 1.00 -10.28
N GLU A 86 -3.58 1.75 -11.35
CA GLU A 86 -4.39 2.95 -11.29
C GLU A 86 -5.78 2.60 -10.76
N ALA A 87 -6.17 3.22 -9.64
CA ALA A 87 -7.54 3.12 -9.15
C ALA A 87 -8.43 3.89 -10.12
N ASN A 88 -9.18 3.17 -10.94
CA ASN A 88 -10.23 3.80 -11.72
C ASN A 88 -11.34 4.23 -10.75
N ASP A 89 -11.96 5.40 -10.97
CA ASP A 89 -13.03 5.95 -10.11
C ASP A 89 -14.31 5.06 -10.04
N GLY A 90 -14.32 3.92 -10.72
CA GLY A 90 -15.39 2.93 -10.72
C GLY A 90 -15.03 1.70 -9.90
N ASP A 91 -16.06 1.07 -9.33
CA ASP A 91 -16.09 -0.10 -8.44
C ASP A 91 -15.40 -1.40 -8.95
N ASP A 92 -14.33 -1.32 -9.75
CA ASP A 92 -13.52 -2.47 -10.18
C ASP A 92 -12.62 -2.93 -9.03
N VAL A 93 -13.25 -3.37 -7.93
CA VAL A 93 -12.59 -4.04 -6.81
C VAL A 93 -12.08 -5.38 -7.32
N TRP A 94 -10.82 -5.40 -7.72
CA TRP A 94 -10.16 -6.65 -8.11
C TRP A 94 -10.11 -7.60 -6.92
N SER A 95 -10.78 -8.74 -7.07
CA SER A 95 -10.77 -9.78 -6.05
C SER A 95 -9.45 -10.55 -6.14
N LEU A 96 -8.66 -10.47 -5.07
CA LEU A 96 -7.42 -11.23 -4.95
C LEU A 96 -7.72 -12.63 -4.37
N TYR A 97 -7.22 -13.64 -5.06
CA TYR A 97 -7.14 -15.01 -4.63
C TYR A 97 -6.26 -15.13 -3.39
N ASN A 98 -6.85 -15.68 -2.34
CA ASN A 98 -6.12 -16.10 -1.16
C ASN A 98 -6.61 -17.51 -0.81
N GLY A 99 -5.70 -18.49 -0.72
CA GLY A 99 -6.05 -19.87 -0.38
C GLY A 99 -6.67 -20.02 1.01
N MET A 100 -6.51 -19.02 1.90
CA MET A 100 -7.23 -18.95 3.18
C MET A 100 -8.61 -18.30 3.08
N ASN A 101 -8.92 -17.60 1.97
CA ASN A 101 -10.25 -17.04 1.68
C ASN A 101 -11.17 -18.02 0.93
N GLY A 102 -10.70 -19.22 0.61
CA GLY A 102 -11.54 -20.31 0.07
C GLY A 102 -12.03 -20.11 -1.36
N ASN A 103 -11.35 -19.28 -2.16
CA ASN A 103 -11.57 -19.25 -3.61
C ASN A 103 -10.89 -20.45 -4.29
#